data_AF-A0A961CHV8-F1
#
_entry.id   AF-A0A961CHV8-F1
#
_cell.length_a   1.000
_cell.length_b   1.000
_cell.length_c   1.000
_cell.angle_alpha   90.00
_cell.angle_beta   90.00
_cell.angle_gamma   90.00
#
_symmetry.space_group_name_H-M   'P 1'
#
loop_
_entity.id
_entity.type
_entity.pdbx_description
1 polymer ?
#
loop_
_entity_poly.entity_id
_entity_poly.type
_entity_poly.pdbx_seq_one_letter_code
_entity_poly.pdbx_strand_id
1 'polypeptide(L)' 'FDTTASAVAWTVLEAASNPTIWTDLRAEADAVLGDRPVDALGRAELDALEVAASVVAESLRLHPPGVFTP' A
#
# COMPACT_ATOMS: atom_id res chain seq x y z
N PHE A 1 -1.94 4.64 20.56
CA PHE A 1 -2.49 4.61 19.20
C PHE A 1 -1.35 4.27 18.26
N ASP A 2 -1.45 3.16 17.54
CA ASP A 2 -0.51 2.81 16.47
C ASP A 2 -1.18 3.14 15.13
N THR A 3 -0.81 4.29 14.59
CA THR A 3 -1.40 4.84 13.35
C THR A 3 -0.96 4.03 12.13
N THR A 4 0.25 3.50 12.15
CA THR A 4 0.82 2.76 11.01
C THR A 4 0.20 1.38 10.93
N ALA A 5 0.12 0.65 12.04
CA ALA A 5 -0.53 -0.66 12.07
C ALA A 5 -1.99 -0.57 11.61
N SER A 6 -2.71 0.47 12.05
CA SER A 6 -4.10 0.70 11.64
C SER A 6 -4.22 1.03 10.15
N ALA A 7 -3.33 1.89 9.62
CA ALA A 7 -3.31 2.21 8.19
C ALA A 7 -3.04 1.00 7.31
N VAL A 8 -2.05 0.16 7.69
CA VAL A 8 -1.74 -1.07 6.96
C VAL A 8 -2.90 -2.05 7.00
N ALA A 9 -3.54 -2.22 8.16
CA ALA A 9 -4.69 -3.13 8.30
C ALA A 9 -5.84 -2.74 7.36
N TRP A 10 -6.22 -1.45 7.32
CA TRP A 10 -7.26 -0.97 6.40
C TRP A 10 -6.84 -1.11 4.94
N THR A 11 -5.60 -0.78 4.60
CA THR A 11 -5.07 -0.91 3.24
C THR A 11 -5.17 -2.34 2.73
N VAL A 12 -4.75 -3.32 3.54
CA VAL A 12 -4.83 -4.74 3.19
C VAL A 12 -6.28 -5.21 3.07
N LEU A 13 -7.17 -4.75 3.96
CA LEU A 13 -8.58 -5.11 3.93
C LEU A 13 -9.28 -4.59 2.66
N GLU A 14 -9.06 -3.33 2.30
CA GLU A 14 -9.64 -2.71 1.10
C GLU A 14 -9.09 -3.37 -0.17
N ALA A 15 -7.78 -3.61 -0.24
CA ALA A 15 -7.17 -4.28 -1.38
C ALA A 15 -7.70 -5.72 -1.56
N ALA A 16 -7.81 -6.49 -0.47
CA ALA A 16 -8.33 -7.86 -0.51
C ALA A 16 -9.82 -7.91 -0.89
N SER A 17 -10.59 -6.87 -0.56
CA SER A 17 -12.01 -6.78 -0.88
C SER A 17 -12.29 -6.37 -2.33
N ASN A 18 -11.26 -5.91 -3.05
CA ASN A 18 -11.34 -5.45 -4.44
C ASN A 18 -10.39 -6.27 -5.34
N PRO A 19 -10.87 -7.38 -5.96
CA PRO A 19 -10.02 -8.31 -6.69
C PRO A 19 -9.16 -7.67 -7.80
N THR A 20 -9.70 -6.67 -8.51
CA THR A 20 -8.96 -5.93 -9.54
C THR A 20 -7.77 -5.18 -8.95
N ILE A 21 -7.96 -4.48 -7.83
CA ILE A 21 -6.88 -3.76 -7.13
C ILE A 21 -5.82 -4.74 -6.64
N TRP A 22 -6.23 -5.90 -6.11
CA TRP A 22 -5.28 -6.93 -5.70
C TRP A 22 -4.45 -7.49 -6.87
N THR A 23 -5.09 -7.68 -8.03
CA THR A 23 -4.39 -8.09 -9.26
C THR A 23 -3.39 -7.02 -9.71
N ASP A 24 -3.79 -5.75 -9.72
CA ASP A 24 -2.92 -4.64 -10.15
C ASP A 24 -1.73 -4.47 -9.21
N LEU A 25 -1.94 -4.55 -7.89
CA LEU A 25 -0.86 -4.52 -6.89
C LEU A 25 0.14 -5.66 -7.07
N ARG A 26 -0.34 -6.87 -7.39
CA ARG A 26 0.54 -8.01 -7.64
C ARG A 26 1.33 -7.83 -8.93
N ALA A 27 0.67 -7.37 -10.00
CA ALA A 27 1.34 -7.08 -11.26
C ALA A 27 2.40 -5.97 -11.12
N GLU A 28 2.12 -4.92 -10.36
CA GLU A 28 3.09 -3.88 -10.02
C GLU A 28 4.27 -4.44 -9.23
N ALA A 29 4.00 -5.24 -8.19
CA ALA A 29 5.06 -5.86 -7.39
C ALA A 29 5.95 -6.76 -8.24
N ASP A 30 5.37 -7.58 -9.12
CA ASP A 30 6.13 -8.46 -10.03
C ASP A 30 6.97 -7.63 -11.02
N ALA A 31 6.45 -6.51 -11.53
CA ALA A 31 7.15 -5.65 -12.49
C ALA A 31 8.28 -4.83 -11.85
N VAL A 32 8.06 -4.29 -10.65
CA VAL A 32 9.02 -3.40 -9.97
C VAL A 32 10.02 -4.21 -9.16
N LEU A 33 9.58 -5.20 -8.40
CA LEU A 33 10.43 -5.95 -7.47
C LEU A 33 11.03 -7.18 -8.14
N GLY A 34 10.24 -7.89 -8.95
CA GLY A 34 10.61 -9.18 -9.52
C GLY A 34 11.01 -10.20 -8.46
N ASP A 35 12.01 -11.04 -8.75
CA ASP A 35 12.54 -12.03 -7.80
C ASP A 35 13.65 -11.48 -6.89
N ARG A 36 13.82 -10.15 -6.83
CA ARG A 36 14.90 -9.55 -6.04
C ARG A 36 14.60 -9.65 -4.55
N PRO A 37 15.63 -9.89 -3.72
CA PRO A 37 15.44 -9.86 -2.28
C PRO A 37 15.13 -8.43 -1.82
N VAL A 38 14.35 -8.31 -0.75
CA VAL A 38 13.84 -7.02 -0.24
C VAL A 38 14.98 -6.08 0.18
N ASP A 39 16.11 -6.62 0.61
CA ASP A 39 17.30 -5.86 1.00
C ASP A 39 18.04 -5.22 -0.18
N ALA A 40 17.78 -5.67 -1.41
CA ALA A 40 18.30 -5.10 -2.63
C ALA A 40 17.41 -3.96 -3.19
N LEU A 41 16.27 -3.67 -2.54
CA LEU A 41 15.36 -2.61 -2.95
C LEU A 41 15.81 -1.26 -2.41
N GLY A 42 15.80 -0.25 -3.26
CA GLY A 42 16.18 1.12 -2.91
C GLY A 42 15.02 2.10 -3.04
N ARG A 43 15.38 3.38 -3.03
CA ARG A 43 14.42 4.48 -3.16
C ARG A 43 13.72 4.49 -4.53
N ALA A 44 14.44 4.13 -5.59
CA ALA A 44 13.90 4.13 -6.95
C ALA A 44 12.76 3.11 -7.12
N GLU A 45 12.90 1.91 -6.55
CA GLU A 45 11.84 0.91 -6.54
C GLU A 45 10.63 1.37 -5.74
N LEU A 46 10.85 1.99 -4.57
CA LEU A 46 9.75 2.52 -3.76
C LEU A 46 8.98 3.63 -4.47
N ASP A 47 9.68 4.52 -5.18
CA ASP A 47 9.06 5.60 -5.94
C ASP A 47 8.30 5.06 -7.18
N ALA A 48 8.61 3.84 -7.66
CA ALA A 48 7.93 3.20 -8.79
C ALA A 48 6.67 2.40 -8.40
N LEU A 49 6.38 2.24 -7.10
CA LEU A 49 5.17 1.57 -6.59
C LEU A 49 3.98 2.54 -6.53
N GLU A 50 3.56 3.07 -7.67
CA GLU A 50 2.52 4.09 -7.81
C GLU A 50 1.11 3.58 -7.42
N VAL A 51 0.78 2.34 -7.77
CA VAL A 51 -0.49 1.69 -7.42
C VAL A 51 -0.55 1.47 -5.92
N ALA A 52 0.50 0.90 -5.31
CA ALA A 52 0.57 0.74 -3.86
C ALA A 52 0.45 2.08 -3.12
N ALA A 53 1.13 3.13 -3.59
CA ALA A 53 1.01 4.47 -3.03
C ALA A 53 -0.42 5.01 -3.13
N SER A 54 -1.08 4.80 -4.27
CA SER A 54 -2.47 5.23 -4.50
C SER A 54 -3.46 4.48 -3.59
N VAL A 55 -3.28 3.17 -3.41
CA VAL A 55 -4.13 2.35 -2.53
C VAL A 55 -3.96 2.74 -1.06
N VAL A 56 -2.73 3.01 -0.61
CA VAL A 56 -2.48 3.55 0.74
C VAL A 56 -3.16 4.91 0.91
N ALA A 57 -2.99 5.83 -0.05
CA ALA A 57 -3.60 7.16 0.02
C ALA A 57 -5.13 7.09 0.07
N GLU A 58 -5.74 6.23 -0.74
CA GLU A 58 -7.20 6.04 -0.75
C GLU A 58 -7.70 5.39 0.54
N SER A 59 -6.96 4.42 1.07
CA SER A 59 -7.28 3.78 2.35
C SER A 59 -7.25 4.78 3.50
N LEU A 60 -6.28 5.71 3.51
CA LEU A 60 -6.20 6.79 4.49
C LEU A 60 -7.30 7.85 4.30
N ARG A 61 -7.77 8.07 3.07
CA ARG A 61 -8.91 8.95 2.78
C ARG A 61 -10.21 8.39 3.35
N LEU A 62 -10.41 7.08 3.25
CA LEU A 62 -11.57 6.36 3.78
C LEU A 62 -11.49 6.16 5.30
N HIS A 63 -10.30 5.79 5.79
CA HIS A 63 -10.04 5.36 7.17
C HIS A 63 -8.86 6.14 7.76
N PRO A 64 -9.02 7.44 8.07
CA PRO A 64 -7.94 8.24 8.64
C PRO A 64 -7.51 7.67 10.00
N PRO A 65 -6.22 7.31 10.20
CA PRO A 65 -5.74 6.68 11.44
C PRO A 65 -5.56 7.68 12.58
N GLY A 66 -5.62 8.98 12.28
CA GLY A 66 -5.57 10.06 13.26
C GLY A 66 -6.97 10.41 13.77
N VAL A 67 -7.10 10.58 15.09
CA VAL A 67 -8.31 11.15 15.68
C VAL A 67 -8.46 12.59 15.18
N PHE A 68 -9.62 12.95 14.65
CA PHE A 68 -9.95 14.36 14.39
C PHE A 68 -10.01 15.08 15.73
N THR A 69 -8.96 15.81 16.10
CA THR A 69 -9.02 16.77 17.22
C THR A 69 -9.47 18.13 16.68
N PRO A 70 -10.57 18.72 17.19
CA PRO A 70 -11.00 20.07 16.84
C PRO A 70 -10.01 21.15 17.29
#